data_AF-A0A7S3D9Q9-F1
#
_entry.id   AF-A0A7S3D9Q9-F1
#
_cell.length_a   1.000
_cell.length_b   1.000
_cell.length_c   1.000
_cell.angle_alpha   90.00
_cell.angle_beta   90.00
_cell.angle_gamma   90.00
#
_symmetry.space_group_name_H-M   'P 1'
#
loop_
_entity.id
_entity.type
_entity.pdbx_description
1 polymer ?
#
loop_
_entity_poly.entity_id
_entity_poly.type
_entity_poly.pdbx_seq_one_letter_code
_entity_poly.pdbx_strand_id
1 'polypeptide(L)'
;MVTSYNPLTVYLYRSGFGRFSNERFSMRKDEIQNNFIHLTNVAIQKTNPEYQAGTGCKWSLRSLKLYLMSKHGPDAVNESFYEIQQMIIRSLLSVQKVIINDKHSFEVYGYDALIDEDLKPWLIEVNASPSLTADTPADYQLKFGMLDDAMTLLDLEHKLTGKEDQVGGFDLIYQGGPVRSEKQGSHTSFLGCYNNREKQLRKLARSAAAARKDKEGK
;
A
#
# COMPACT_ATOMS: atom_id res chain seq x y z
N MET A 1 2.56 2.19 -6.48
CA MET A 1 3.57 2.81 -7.37
C MET A 1 3.25 2.43 -8.80
N VAL A 2 3.32 3.38 -9.72
CA VAL A 2 3.15 3.16 -11.15
C VAL A 2 4.46 3.54 -11.84
N THR A 3 5.01 2.64 -12.64
CA THR A 3 6.26 2.84 -13.38
C THR A 3 6.06 3.06 -14.87
N SER A 4 4.88 2.72 -15.39
CA SER A 4 4.51 2.93 -16.78
C SER A 4 2.99 2.93 -16.92
N TYR A 5 2.48 3.75 -17.82
CA TYR A 5 1.09 3.77 -18.29
C TYR A 5 0.93 3.09 -19.67
N ASN A 6 2.03 2.77 -20.35
CA ASN A 6 2.02 2.09 -21.65
C ASN A 6 3.16 1.05 -21.79
N PRO A 7 2.92 -0.24 -21.50
CA PRO A 7 1.71 -0.79 -20.88
C PRO A 7 1.60 -0.40 -19.40
N LEU A 8 0.37 -0.26 -18.88
CA LEU A 8 0.15 0.03 -17.47
C LEU A 8 0.84 -1.00 -16.58
N THR A 9 1.70 -0.53 -15.69
CA THR A 9 2.51 -1.37 -14.78
C THR A 9 2.36 -0.83 -13.36
N VAL A 10 1.74 -1.64 -12.48
CA VAL A 10 1.31 -1.23 -11.15
C VAL A 10 1.89 -2.16 -10.10
N TYR A 11 2.54 -1.55 -9.11
CA TYR A 11 3.08 -2.20 -7.94
C TYR A 11 2.32 -1.75 -6.69
N LEU A 12 1.88 -2.70 -5.87
CA LEU A 12 1.19 -2.46 -4.61
C LEU A 12 2.12 -2.75 -3.44
N TYR A 13 2.25 -1.81 -2.51
CA TYR A 13 3.04 -2.02 -1.31
C TYR A 13 2.22 -2.81 -0.28
N ARG A 14 2.79 -3.89 0.27
CA ARG A 14 2.08 -4.79 1.20
C ARG A 14 1.65 -4.12 2.50
N SER A 15 2.44 -3.15 2.95
CA SER A 15 2.21 -2.45 4.21
C SER A 15 1.51 -1.12 3.99
N GLY A 16 0.83 -0.65 5.03
CA GLY A 16 0.17 0.65 5.09
C GLY A 16 -0.30 0.92 6.51
N PHE A 17 -1.27 1.80 6.68
CA PHE A 17 -1.88 2.04 7.98
C PHE A 17 -3.36 2.41 7.84
N GLY A 18 -4.15 2.05 8.85
CA GLY A 18 -5.49 2.57 9.06
C GLY A 18 -5.43 3.80 9.97
N ARG A 19 -6.24 4.82 9.69
CA ARG A 19 -6.45 5.99 10.55
C ARG A 19 -7.84 5.92 11.17
N PHE A 20 -7.92 6.24 12.45
CA PHE A 20 -9.16 6.21 13.23
C PHE A 20 -9.48 7.60 13.77
N SER A 21 -10.76 7.88 14.01
CA SER A 21 -11.18 9.03 14.82
C SER A 21 -10.87 8.75 16.29
N ASN A 22 -10.55 9.80 17.05
CA ASN A 22 -10.39 9.69 18.50
C ASN A 22 -11.74 9.51 19.20
N GLU A 23 -12.82 10.03 18.59
CA GLU A 23 -14.18 9.95 19.12
C GLU A 23 -14.96 8.75 18.56
N ARG A 24 -15.94 8.28 19.34
CA ARG A 24 -16.90 7.27 18.87
C ARG A 24 -17.79 7.84 17.79
N PHE A 25 -17.97 7.06 16.72
CA PHE A 25 -18.85 7.42 15.61
C PHE A 25 -20.30 7.62 16.08
N SER A 26 -20.96 8.68 15.58
CA SER A 26 -22.35 9.00 15.89
C SER A 26 -23.02 9.74 14.74
N MET A 27 -24.24 9.32 14.40
CA MET A 27 -25.07 9.94 13.36
C MET A 27 -26.12 10.89 13.95
N ARG A 28 -26.01 11.26 15.22
CA ARG A 28 -26.95 12.19 15.84
C ARG A 28 -26.81 13.58 15.21
N LYS A 29 -27.95 14.26 15.00
CA LYS A 29 -27.99 15.56 14.31
C LYS A 29 -27.16 16.66 14.99
N ASP A 30 -27.05 16.60 16.31
CA ASP A 30 -26.25 17.53 17.11
C ASP A 30 -24.73 17.27 17.03
N GLU A 31 -24.33 16.06 16.65
CA GLU A 31 -22.94 15.62 16.57
C GLU A 31 -22.42 15.53 15.12
N ILE A 32 -23.29 15.71 14.13
CA ILE A 32 -22.93 15.57 12.71
C ILE A 32 -21.93 16.62 12.20
N GLN A 33 -21.90 17.79 12.84
CA GLN A 33 -20.94 18.85 12.52
C GLN A 33 -19.61 18.69 13.28
N ASN A 34 -19.50 17.69 14.17
CA ASN A 34 -18.28 17.46 14.90
C ASN A 34 -17.24 16.74 14.03
N ASN A 35 -16.33 17.53 13.46
CA ASN A 35 -15.24 17.04 12.62
C ASN A 35 -14.34 16.01 13.31
N PHE A 36 -14.24 16.00 14.64
CA PHE A 36 -13.43 15.01 15.36
C PHE A 36 -14.03 13.60 15.33
N ILE A 37 -15.35 13.47 15.12
CA ILE A 37 -16.06 12.20 14.94
C ILE A 37 -15.93 11.70 13.50
N HIS A 38 -16.05 12.61 12.52
CA HIS A 38 -16.29 12.24 11.13
C HIS A 38 -15.05 12.30 10.23
N LEU A 39 -13.98 12.97 10.65
CA LEU A 39 -12.76 13.11 9.84
C LEU A 39 -11.58 12.40 10.49
N THR A 40 -10.91 11.52 9.75
CA THR A 40 -9.75 10.74 10.24
C THR A 40 -8.40 11.41 9.96
N ASN A 41 -8.40 12.61 9.37
CA ASN A 41 -7.20 13.34 9.02
C ASN A 41 -6.38 13.70 10.27
N VAL A 42 -5.09 13.35 10.27
CA VAL A 42 -4.19 13.60 11.40
C VAL A 42 -4.10 15.09 11.76
N ALA A 43 -4.13 15.98 10.76
CA ALA A 43 -4.10 17.43 10.99
C ALA A 43 -5.29 17.93 11.82
N ILE A 44 -6.46 17.29 11.68
CA ILE A 44 -7.67 17.61 12.43
C ILE A 44 -7.65 16.90 13.78
N GLN A 45 -7.29 15.62 13.81
CA GLN A 45 -7.27 14.84 15.05
C GLN A 45 -6.26 15.39 16.08
N LYS A 46 -5.12 15.94 15.63
CA LYS A 46 -4.11 16.57 16.51
C LYS A 46 -4.60 17.83 17.21
N THR A 47 -5.65 18.48 16.73
CA THR A 47 -6.23 19.66 17.40
C THR A 47 -7.32 19.30 18.41
N ASN A 48 -7.66 18.01 18.58
CA ASN A 48 -8.59 17.57 19.60
C ASN A 48 -7.93 17.75 21.00
N PRO A 49 -8.57 18.43 21.97
CA PRO A 49 -8.05 18.57 23.33
C PRO A 49 -7.80 17.23 24.04
N GLU A 50 -8.53 16.18 23.68
CA GLU A 50 -8.37 14.82 24.20
C GLU A 50 -7.41 13.96 23.37
N TYR A 51 -6.70 14.55 22.41
CA TYR A 51 -5.72 13.83 21.59
C TYR A 51 -4.58 13.32 22.48
N GLN A 52 -4.58 12.02 22.75
CA GLN A 52 -3.46 11.36 23.40
C GLN A 52 -2.53 10.83 22.32
N ALA A 53 -1.34 11.43 22.19
CA ALA A 53 -0.32 10.96 21.25
C ALA A 53 0.03 9.47 21.44
N GLY A 54 -0.24 8.90 22.62
CA GLY A 54 -0.02 7.49 22.96
C GLY A 54 -1.17 6.52 22.66
N THR A 55 -2.42 6.97 22.46
CA THR A 55 -3.57 6.04 22.25
C THR A 55 -3.71 5.51 20.84
N GLY A 56 -2.89 5.98 19.90
CA GLY A 56 -2.69 5.29 18.64
C GLY A 56 -3.95 5.20 17.76
N CYS A 57 -4.47 6.35 17.33
CA CYS A 57 -5.44 6.47 16.23
C CYS A 57 -4.89 6.01 14.86
N LYS A 58 -3.81 5.22 14.87
CA LYS A 58 -3.12 4.70 13.71
C LYS A 58 -2.72 3.26 13.97
N TRP A 59 -3.27 2.33 13.20
CA TRP A 59 -2.83 0.93 13.24
C TRP A 59 -2.05 0.59 11.99
N SER A 60 -1.06 -0.29 12.14
CA SER A 60 -0.47 -0.93 10.97
C SER A 60 -1.56 -1.66 10.18
N LEU A 61 -1.48 -1.63 8.86
CA LEU A 61 -2.47 -2.30 8.01
C LEU A 61 -2.58 -3.81 8.31
N ARG A 62 -1.45 -4.42 8.72
CA ARG A 62 -1.43 -5.81 9.18
C ARG A 62 -2.23 -6.02 10.47
N SER A 63 -2.06 -5.15 11.45
CA SER A 63 -2.82 -5.21 12.70
C SER A 63 -4.32 -5.04 12.44
N LEU A 64 -4.68 -4.08 11.56
CA LEU A 64 -6.07 -3.88 11.13
C LEU A 64 -6.63 -5.13 10.43
N LYS A 65 -5.90 -5.69 9.47
CA LYS A 65 -6.33 -6.92 8.76
C LYS A 65 -6.55 -8.07 9.73
N LEU A 66 -5.61 -8.33 10.63
CA LEU A 66 -5.73 -9.40 11.64
C LEU A 66 -6.92 -9.18 12.59
N TYR A 67 -7.16 -7.94 13.00
CA TYR A 67 -8.32 -7.59 13.81
C TYR A 67 -9.63 -7.89 13.07
N LEU A 68 -9.76 -7.44 11.81
CA LEU A 68 -10.94 -7.71 11.00
C LEU A 68 -11.14 -9.21 10.78
N MET A 69 -10.06 -9.96 10.49
CA MET A 69 -10.13 -11.42 10.31
C MET A 69 -10.64 -12.11 11.59
N SER A 70 -10.25 -11.62 12.76
CA SER A 70 -10.74 -12.16 14.04
C SER A 70 -12.23 -11.91 14.28
N LYS A 71 -12.80 -10.89 13.63
CA LYS A 71 -14.20 -10.45 13.81
C LYS A 71 -15.15 -10.99 12.75
N HIS A 72 -14.72 -11.02 11.49
CA HIS A 72 -15.56 -11.32 10.34
C HIS A 72 -15.13 -12.60 9.59
N GLY A 73 -14.06 -13.25 10.05
CA GLY A 73 -13.50 -14.43 9.40
C GLY A 73 -12.45 -14.08 8.33
N PRO A 74 -11.55 -15.02 8.01
CA PRO A 74 -10.44 -14.78 7.10
C PRO A 74 -10.88 -14.55 5.65
N ASP A 75 -11.88 -15.29 5.16
CA ASP A 75 -12.27 -15.27 3.75
C ASP A 75 -12.90 -13.94 3.34
N ALA A 76 -13.87 -13.45 4.12
CA ALA A 76 -14.53 -12.18 3.87
C ALA A 76 -13.54 -10.99 3.89
N VAL A 77 -12.57 -11.02 4.81
CA VAL A 77 -11.55 -9.96 4.91
C VAL A 77 -10.51 -10.07 3.82
N ASN A 78 -10.13 -11.28 3.39
CA ASN A 78 -9.27 -11.46 2.23
C ASN A 78 -9.93 -10.92 0.96
N GLU A 79 -11.24 -11.16 0.79
CA GLU A 79 -12.01 -10.61 -0.33
C GLU A 79 -12.08 -9.08 -0.29
N SER A 80 -12.38 -8.49 0.88
CA SER A 80 -12.38 -7.04 1.06
C SER A 80 -11.05 -6.38 0.68
N PHE A 81 -9.92 -6.96 1.12
CA PHE A 81 -8.59 -6.44 0.78
C PHE A 81 -8.23 -6.66 -0.70
N TYR A 82 -8.76 -7.72 -1.33
CA TYR A 82 -8.64 -7.92 -2.76
C TYR A 82 -9.45 -6.89 -3.55
N GLU A 83 -10.66 -6.57 -3.12
CA GLU A 83 -11.48 -5.50 -3.72
C GLU A 83 -10.79 -4.14 -3.61
N ILE A 84 -10.06 -3.84 -2.53
CA ILE A 84 -9.20 -2.64 -2.46
C ILE A 84 -8.15 -2.66 -3.58
N GLN A 85 -7.47 -3.79 -3.79
CA GLN A 85 -6.50 -3.93 -4.88
C GLN A 85 -7.16 -3.75 -6.26
N GLN A 86 -8.34 -4.35 -6.49
CA GLN A 86 -9.09 -4.19 -7.73
C GLN A 86 -9.53 -2.75 -7.96
N MET A 87 -9.97 -2.06 -6.91
CA MET A 87 -10.35 -0.65 -6.94
C MET A 87 -9.17 0.24 -7.36
N ILE A 88 -7.97 0.00 -6.82
CA ILE A 88 -6.73 0.68 -7.25
C ILE A 88 -6.49 0.46 -8.74
N ILE A 89 -6.51 -0.79 -9.21
CA ILE A 89 -6.27 -1.12 -10.62
C ILE A 89 -7.31 -0.43 -11.52
N ARG A 90 -8.60 -0.54 -11.20
CA ARG A 90 -9.70 0.05 -11.97
C ARG A 90 -9.59 1.58 -12.05
N SER A 91 -9.21 2.23 -10.95
CA SER A 91 -9.01 3.68 -10.94
C SER A 91 -7.88 4.10 -11.89
N LEU A 92 -6.76 3.39 -11.90
CA LEU A 92 -5.62 3.66 -12.80
C LEU A 92 -5.96 3.37 -14.27
N LEU A 93 -6.71 2.28 -14.53
CA LEU A 93 -7.19 1.95 -15.88
C LEU A 93 -8.08 3.05 -16.46
N SER A 94 -8.93 3.67 -15.62
CA SER A 94 -9.83 4.73 -16.06
C SER A 94 -9.10 5.97 -16.59
N VAL A 95 -7.88 6.22 -16.10
CA VAL A 95 -7.05 7.38 -16.48
C VAL A 95 -5.89 7.03 -17.41
N GLN A 96 -5.65 5.74 -17.68
CA GLN A 96 -4.49 5.26 -18.45
C GLN A 96 -4.33 5.95 -19.81
N LYS A 97 -5.44 6.23 -20.50
CA LYS A 97 -5.42 6.87 -21.84
C LYS A 97 -5.16 8.38 -21.80
N VAL A 98 -5.35 9.01 -20.64
CA VAL A 98 -5.26 10.46 -20.45
C VAL A 98 -3.90 10.85 -19.90
N ILE A 99 -3.31 10.00 -19.04
CA ILE A 99 -2.01 10.28 -18.45
C ILE A 99 -0.91 10.12 -19.49
N ILE A 100 -0.07 11.15 -19.61
CA ILE A 100 1.11 11.14 -20.47
C ILE A 100 2.11 10.12 -19.91
N ASN A 101 2.49 9.16 -20.75
CA ASN A 101 3.48 8.16 -20.40
C ASN A 101 4.89 8.62 -20.80
N ASP A 102 5.74 8.90 -19.81
CA ASP A 102 7.18 9.07 -19.99
C ASP A 102 7.91 7.90 -19.31
N LYS A 103 8.82 7.25 -20.03
CA LYS A 103 9.60 6.10 -19.55
C LYS A 103 10.57 6.44 -18.41
N HIS A 104 10.83 7.72 -18.17
CA HIS A 104 11.68 8.21 -17.08
C HIS A 104 10.87 8.73 -15.89
N SER A 105 9.54 8.62 -15.94
CA SER A 105 8.65 9.05 -14.87
C SER A 105 8.06 7.85 -14.13
N PHE A 106 7.92 7.99 -12.83
CA PHE A 106 7.22 7.05 -11.97
C PHE A 106 6.47 7.85 -10.91
N GLU A 107 5.43 7.26 -10.33
CA GLU A 107 4.64 7.94 -9.31
C GLU A 107 4.27 6.99 -8.17
N VAL A 108 4.39 7.49 -6.93
CA VAL A 108 3.98 6.77 -5.72
C VAL A 108 2.69 7.40 -5.20
N TYR A 109 1.56 6.87 -5.66
CA TYR A 109 0.24 7.29 -5.18
C TYR A 109 -0.08 6.77 -3.78
N GLY A 110 -0.69 7.62 -2.95
CA GLY A 110 -1.39 7.23 -1.74
C GLY A 110 -2.89 7.06 -2.01
N TYR A 111 -3.45 5.91 -1.63
CA TYR A 111 -4.88 5.63 -1.77
C TYR A 111 -5.56 5.66 -0.41
N ASP A 112 -6.56 6.51 -0.28
CA ASP A 112 -7.40 6.57 0.91
C ASP A 112 -8.71 5.84 0.62
N ALA A 113 -8.95 4.77 1.38
CA ALA A 113 -10.11 3.91 1.27
C ALA A 113 -10.84 3.85 2.61
N LEU A 114 -12.17 3.79 2.54
CA LEU A 114 -13.05 3.53 3.68
C LEU A 114 -13.67 2.14 3.53
N ILE A 115 -13.69 1.36 4.61
CA ILE A 115 -14.37 0.05 4.64
C ILE A 115 -15.66 0.24 5.42
N ASP A 116 -16.80 -0.16 4.85
CA ASP A 116 -18.10 -0.09 5.51
C ASP A 116 -18.41 -1.32 6.37
N GLU A 117 -19.62 -1.36 6.94
CA GLU A 117 -20.10 -2.43 7.83
C GLU A 117 -20.22 -3.80 7.14
N ASP A 118 -20.38 -3.83 5.82
CA ASP A 118 -20.43 -5.04 4.99
C ASP A 118 -19.04 -5.44 4.46
N LEU A 119 -17.97 -4.84 4.98
CA LEU A 119 -16.59 -4.98 4.52
C LEU A 119 -16.35 -4.51 3.08
N LYS A 120 -17.25 -3.72 2.50
CA LYS A 120 -17.06 -3.19 1.16
C LYS A 120 -16.13 -1.97 1.21
N PRO A 121 -15.05 -1.97 0.40
CA PRO A 121 -14.16 -0.82 0.31
C PRO A 121 -14.71 0.24 -0.64
N TRP A 122 -14.52 1.50 -0.27
CA TRP A 122 -14.89 2.69 -1.02
C TRP A 122 -13.67 3.59 -1.21
N LEU A 123 -13.40 3.98 -2.45
CA LEU A 123 -12.35 4.95 -2.75
C LEU A 123 -12.81 6.34 -2.31
N ILE A 124 -12.02 6.99 -1.47
CA ILE A 124 -12.28 8.37 -1.04
C ILE A 124 -11.47 9.34 -1.89
N GLU A 125 -10.15 9.14 -1.95
CA GLU A 125 -9.25 9.99 -2.73
C GLU A 125 -7.98 9.26 -3.15
N VAL A 126 -7.32 9.81 -4.17
CA VAL A 126 -6.00 9.39 -4.65
C VAL A 126 -5.05 10.58 -4.57
N ASN A 127 -4.01 10.44 -3.76
CA ASN A 127 -3.01 11.48 -3.53
C ASN A 127 -1.77 11.19 -4.38
N ALA A 128 -1.41 12.11 -5.28
CA ALA A 128 -0.16 12.02 -6.04
C ALA A 128 1.07 12.27 -5.13
N SER A 129 0.95 13.15 -4.14
CA SER A 129 2.02 13.44 -3.18
C SER A 129 1.62 13.03 -1.76
N PRO A 130 1.62 11.72 -1.42
CA PRO A 130 1.29 11.27 -0.08
C PRO A 130 2.27 11.85 0.97
N SER A 131 1.76 12.20 2.15
CA SER A 131 2.60 12.75 3.21
C SER A 131 3.66 11.75 3.70
N LEU A 132 4.93 12.14 3.58
CA LEU A 132 6.09 11.38 4.05
C LEU A 132 6.57 11.80 5.45
N THR A 133 5.90 12.76 6.09
CA THR A 133 6.21 13.20 7.46
C THR A 133 5.98 12.05 8.43
N ALA A 134 7.02 11.61 9.14
CA ALA A 134 6.90 10.51 10.08
C ALA A 134 6.62 11.02 11.50
N ASP A 135 5.43 10.70 12.02
CA ASP A 135 5.03 11.08 13.38
C ASP A 135 5.50 10.08 14.46
N THR A 136 5.79 8.84 14.07
CA THR A 136 6.23 7.76 14.97
C THR A 136 7.37 6.95 14.38
N PRO A 137 8.18 6.25 15.18
CA PRO A 137 9.23 5.36 14.67
C PRO A 137 8.70 4.29 13.71
N ALA A 138 7.49 3.76 13.96
CA ALA A 138 6.86 2.79 13.07
C ALA A 138 6.46 3.40 11.72
N ASP A 139 5.96 4.65 11.73
CA ASP A 139 5.65 5.37 10.49
C ASP A 139 6.92 5.69 9.69
N TYR A 140 8.00 6.08 10.38
CA TYR A 140 9.30 6.32 9.77
C TYR A 140 9.80 5.05 9.08
N GLN A 141 9.83 3.91 9.78
CA GLN A 141 10.28 2.63 9.21
C GLN A 141 9.45 2.21 8.00
N LEU A 142 8.13 2.38 8.06
CA LEU A 142 7.22 2.08 6.96
C LEU A 142 7.54 2.95 5.73
N LYS A 143 7.57 4.26 5.90
CA LYS A 143 7.75 5.24 4.81
C LYS A 143 9.14 5.15 4.21
N PHE A 144 10.17 5.10 5.06
CA PHE A 144 11.55 4.95 4.61
C PHE A 144 11.74 3.64 3.84
N GLY A 145 11.27 2.52 4.41
CA GLY A 145 11.37 1.22 3.74
C GLY A 145 10.64 1.18 2.40
N MET A 146 9.47 1.82 2.31
CA MET A 146 8.73 1.93 1.05
C MET A 146 9.50 2.74 0.00
N LEU A 147 10.11 3.86 0.38
CA LEU A 147 10.89 4.68 -0.56
C LEU A 147 12.17 3.98 -1.00
N ASP A 148 12.86 3.31 -0.08
CA ASP A 148 14.05 2.50 -0.39
C ASP A 148 13.73 1.35 -1.36
N ASP A 149 12.56 0.69 -1.17
CA ASP A 149 12.06 -0.32 -2.09
C ASP A 149 11.66 0.26 -3.45
N ALA A 150 11.07 1.46 -3.46
CA ALA A 150 10.72 2.15 -4.70
C ALA A 150 11.99 2.46 -5.51
N MET A 151 13.04 2.96 -4.87
CA MET A 151 14.33 3.20 -5.52
C MET A 151 14.99 1.91 -6.02
N THR A 152 14.88 0.82 -5.25
CA THR A 152 15.33 -0.51 -5.69
C THR A 152 14.56 -0.98 -6.92
N LEU A 153 13.25 -0.75 -6.96
CA LEU A 153 12.38 -1.15 -8.06
C LEU A 153 12.64 -0.37 -9.36
N LEU A 154 13.05 0.90 -9.28
CA LEU A 154 13.47 1.68 -10.46
C LEU A 154 14.72 1.14 -11.14
N ASP A 155 15.50 0.34 -10.41
CA ASP A 155 16.62 -0.41 -10.94
C ASP A 155 17.65 0.44 -11.73
N LEU A 156 18.03 1.59 -11.16
CA LEU A 156 18.98 2.53 -11.78
C LEU A 156 20.35 1.90 -12.06
N GLU A 157 20.69 0.81 -11.36
CA GLU A 157 21.95 0.08 -11.53
C GLU A 157 21.81 -1.21 -12.36
N HIS A 158 20.64 -1.43 -12.97
CA HIS A 158 20.34 -2.59 -13.83
C HIS A 158 20.66 -3.95 -13.19
N LYS A 159 20.27 -4.11 -11.93
CA LYS A 159 20.43 -5.32 -11.11
C LYS A 159 19.26 -6.29 -11.23
N LEU A 160 18.07 -5.82 -11.62
CA LEU A 160 16.87 -6.65 -11.75
C LEU A 160 16.81 -7.33 -13.13
N THR A 161 16.05 -8.42 -13.20
CA THR A 161 15.85 -9.19 -14.44
C THR A 161 14.62 -8.74 -15.24
N GLY A 162 13.75 -7.95 -14.63
CA GLY A 162 12.46 -7.52 -15.20
C GLY A 162 11.36 -8.57 -15.08
N LYS A 163 11.61 -9.68 -14.36
CA LYS A 163 10.68 -10.81 -14.15
C LYS A 163 10.27 -10.96 -12.69
N GLU A 164 10.58 -9.98 -11.86
CA GLU A 164 10.30 -9.99 -10.44
C GLU A 164 8.83 -9.67 -10.15
N ASP A 165 8.08 -10.67 -9.68
CA ASP A 165 6.72 -10.46 -9.14
C ASP A 165 6.71 -9.61 -7.85
N GLN A 166 7.86 -9.53 -7.16
CA GLN A 166 8.02 -8.80 -5.92
C GLN A 166 9.40 -8.14 -5.87
N VAL A 167 9.47 -6.88 -5.46
CA VAL A 167 10.70 -6.15 -5.14
C VAL A 167 10.52 -5.44 -3.80
N GLY A 168 11.33 -5.82 -2.80
CA GLY A 168 11.14 -5.35 -1.43
C GLY A 168 9.73 -5.68 -0.92
N GLY A 169 9.02 -4.66 -0.43
CA GLY A 169 7.61 -4.74 -0.03
C GLY A 169 6.59 -4.49 -1.14
N PHE A 170 7.02 -4.23 -2.38
CA PHE A 170 6.14 -4.06 -3.54
C PHE A 170 5.87 -5.39 -4.24
N ASP A 171 4.60 -5.67 -4.52
CA ASP A 171 4.16 -6.74 -5.42
C ASP A 171 3.68 -6.17 -6.75
N LEU A 172 4.08 -6.81 -7.85
CA LEU A 172 3.53 -6.54 -9.17
C LEU A 172 2.10 -7.10 -9.24
N ILE A 173 1.11 -6.22 -9.41
CA ILE A 173 -0.31 -6.60 -9.45
C ILE A 173 -0.93 -6.44 -10.84
N TYR A 174 -0.30 -5.65 -11.72
CA TYR A 174 -0.78 -5.41 -13.07
C TYR A 174 0.39 -5.05 -14.00
N GLN A 175 0.50 -5.70 -15.16
CA GLN A 175 1.48 -5.39 -16.21
C GLN A 175 0.86 -5.67 -17.58
N GLY A 176 0.21 -4.68 -18.18
CA GLY A 176 -0.60 -4.87 -19.40
C GLY A 176 -1.81 -5.81 -19.23
N GLY A 177 -2.00 -6.36 -18.03
CA GLY A 177 -3.06 -7.26 -17.60
C GLY A 177 -2.86 -7.64 -16.12
N PRO A 178 -3.86 -8.23 -15.46
CA PRO A 178 -3.73 -8.65 -14.06
C PRO A 178 -2.63 -9.70 -13.88
N VAL A 179 -1.75 -9.48 -12.90
CA VAL A 179 -0.70 -10.45 -12.54
C VAL A 179 -1.20 -11.31 -11.39
N ARG A 180 -1.24 -12.62 -11.61
CA ARG A 180 -1.52 -13.62 -10.57
C ARG A 180 -0.20 -14.25 -10.17
N SER A 181 0.25 -14.03 -8.94
CA SER A 181 1.48 -14.66 -8.48
C SER A 181 1.22 -16.12 -8.17
N GLU A 182 2.04 -17.03 -8.69
CA GLU A 182 1.97 -18.48 -8.40
C GLU A 182 2.12 -18.79 -6.89
N LYS A 183 2.64 -17.84 -6.11
CA LYS A 183 2.86 -17.95 -4.66
C LYS A 183 1.66 -17.49 -3.82
N GLN A 184 0.54 -17.12 -4.44
CA GLN A 184 -0.62 -16.54 -3.76
C GLN A 184 -1.30 -17.47 -2.74
N GLY A 185 -1.13 -18.80 -2.82
CA GLY A 185 -1.76 -19.71 -1.88
C GLY A 185 -3.28 -19.45 -1.80
N SER A 186 -3.83 -19.29 -0.60
CA SER A 186 -5.23 -18.88 -0.37
C SER A 186 -5.47 -17.37 -0.42
N HIS A 187 -4.43 -16.55 -0.51
CA HIS A 187 -4.56 -15.08 -0.47
C HIS A 187 -4.67 -14.51 -1.88
N THR A 188 -5.80 -13.88 -2.17
CA THR A 188 -6.06 -13.17 -3.44
C THR A 188 -5.32 -11.83 -3.54
N SER A 189 -4.94 -11.24 -2.41
CA SER A 189 -4.08 -10.04 -2.31
C SER A 189 -3.10 -10.15 -1.13
N PHE A 190 -1.87 -9.66 -1.32
CA PHE A 190 -0.88 -9.53 -0.25
C PHE A 190 -0.97 -8.20 0.53
N LEU A 191 -1.95 -7.35 0.19
CA LEU A 191 -2.23 -6.12 0.94
C LEU A 191 -2.56 -6.46 2.41
N GLY A 192 -1.84 -5.84 3.35
CA GLY A 192 -1.99 -6.08 4.79
C GLY A 192 -1.45 -7.43 5.27
N CYS A 193 -0.83 -8.24 4.40
CA CYS A 193 -0.18 -9.48 4.80
C CYS A 193 1.19 -9.22 5.45
N TYR A 194 1.85 -10.28 5.92
CA TYR A 194 3.22 -10.15 6.43
C TYR A 194 4.17 -9.63 5.34
N ASN A 195 4.82 -8.50 5.64
CA ASN A 195 5.80 -7.90 4.75
C ASN A 195 7.18 -8.55 5.00
N ASN A 196 7.59 -9.42 4.08
CA ASN A 196 8.86 -10.15 4.13
C ASN A 196 10.02 -9.40 3.44
N ARG A 197 9.91 -8.07 3.30
CA ARG A 197 10.86 -7.15 2.66
C ARG A 197 12.33 -7.53 2.86
N GLU A 198 12.81 -7.60 4.10
CA GLU A 198 14.23 -7.84 4.37
C GLU A 198 14.73 -9.17 3.81
N LYS A 199 13.92 -10.23 3.95
CA LYS A 199 14.24 -11.56 3.41
C LYS A 199 14.25 -11.53 1.88
N GLN A 200 13.31 -10.80 1.28
CA GLN A 200 13.20 -10.64 -0.16
C GLN A 200 14.40 -9.87 -0.74
N LEU A 201 14.76 -8.73 -0.16
CA LEU A 201 15.90 -7.91 -0.60
C LEU A 201 17.22 -8.67 -0.48
N ARG A 202 17.43 -9.42 0.61
CA ARG A 202 18.60 -10.30 0.76
C ARG A 202 18.66 -11.36 -0.33
N LYS A 203 17.51 -11.91 -0.75
CA LYS A 203 17.45 -12.88 -1.85
C LYS A 203 17.80 -12.21 -3.19
N LEU A 204 17.24 -11.04 -3.48
CA LEU A 204 17.57 -10.27 -4.69
C LEU A 204 19.07 -9.95 -4.76
N ALA A 205 19.66 -9.45 -3.68
CA ALA A 205 21.08 -9.12 -3.64
C ALA A 205 21.97 -10.34 -3.92
N ARG A 206 21.63 -11.52 -3.38
CA ARG A 206 22.35 -12.77 -3.65
C ARG A 206 22.22 -13.18 -5.12
N SER A 207 21.03 -13.09 -5.69
CA SER A 207 20.78 -13.41 -7.11
C SER A 207 21.54 -12.47 -8.04
N ALA A 208 21.54 -11.16 -7.76
CA ALA A 208 22.29 -10.18 -8.54
C ALA A 208 23.80 -10.40 -8.46
N ALA A 209 24.34 -10.74 -7.28
CA ALA A 209 25.75 -11.05 -7.10
C ALA A 209 26.17 -12.32 -7.87
N ALA A 210 25.32 -13.37 -7.87
CA ALA A 210 25.57 -14.58 -8.63
C ALA A 210 25.61 -14.30 -10.15
N ALA A 211 24.65 -13.52 -10.67
CA ALA A 211 24.59 -13.17 -12.08
C ALA A 211 25.79 -12.32 -12.55
N ARG A 212 26.39 -11.51 -11.66
CA ARG A 212 27.63 -10.77 -11.97
C ARG A 212 28.84 -11.69 -12.07
N LYS A 213 28.99 -12.65 -11.15
CA LYS A 213 30.08 -13.64 -11.21
C LYS A 213 30.04 -14.49 -12.48
N ASP A 214 28.85 -14.87 -12.93
CA ASP A 214 28.69 -15.63 -14.18
C ASP A 214 29.05 -14.83 -15.44
N LYS A 215 28.97 -13.49 -15.38
CA LYS A 215 29.39 -12.59 -16.48
C LYS A 215 30.89 -12.29 -16.46
N GLU A 216 31.53 -12.26 -15.29
CA GLU A 216 32.97 -11.99 -15.14
C GLU A 216 33.85 -13.24 -15.31
N GLY A 217 33.26 -14.45 -15.20
CA GLY A 217 33.94 -15.73 -15.44
C GLY A 217 33.92 -16.24 -16.89
N LYS A 218 33.45 -15.41 -17.83
CA LYS A 218 33.50 -15.63 -19.28
C LYS A 218 34.41 -14.59 -19.93
#